data_AF-A0A2W0CKE6-F1
#
_entry.id   AF-A0A2W0CKE6-F1
#
_cell.length_a   1.000
_cell.length_b   1.000
_cell.length_c   1.000
_cell.angle_alpha   90.00
_cell.angle_beta   90.00
_cell.angle_gamma   90.00
#
_symmetry.space_group_name_H-M   'P 1'
#
loop_
_entity.id
_entity.type
_entity.pdbx_description
1 polymer ?
#
loop_
_entity_poly.entity_id
_entity_poly.type
_entity_poly.pdbx_seq_one_letter_code
_entity_poly.pdbx_strand_id
1 'polypeptide(L)'
;MILNPENYTELYTELNFLKERMAIKGQIKLHSVKSEVFNGSVKNDSTIYLTDSLISSYYNDPLPFRYLLGHELVHINYGDFGKRIRSIASKTLYSNVKRAESLLIETRADMLSYKHNDFSFVEVKGVLTTLKKNEKGKEKSRTYKQGYPSRSLLIEVMSKFDDFSPEFIDYILEDFCTFQKVSKTTRKKISDLKEKFI
;
A
#
# COMPACT_ATOMS: atom_id res chain seq x y z
N MET A 1 -5.99 -20.00 5.81
CA MET A 1 -6.43 -20.39 7.17
C MET A 1 -6.96 -19.15 7.89
N ILE A 2 -8.10 -19.19 8.57
CA ILE A 2 -8.55 -18.06 9.41
C ILE A 2 -7.69 -18.05 10.69
N LEU A 3 -7.19 -16.88 11.08
CA LEU A 3 -6.47 -16.72 12.35
C LEU A 3 -7.48 -16.51 13.48
N ASN A 4 -7.53 -17.43 14.45
CA ASN A 4 -8.38 -17.30 15.63
C ASN A 4 -7.81 -16.19 16.56
N PRO A 5 -8.60 -15.17 16.95
CA PRO A 5 -8.17 -14.15 17.90
C PRO A 5 -7.54 -14.69 19.19
N GLU A 6 -8.03 -15.82 19.72
CA GLU A 6 -7.52 -16.42 20.96
C GLU A 6 -6.10 -16.98 20.82
N ASN A 7 -5.72 -17.41 19.61
CA ASN A 7 -4.40 -18.00 19.33
C ASN A 7 -3.40 -16.96 18.80
N TYR A 8 -3.85 -15.76 18.45
CA TYR A 8 -3.08 -14.71 17.79
C TYR A 8 -3.36 -13.35 18.43
N THR A 9 -3.43 -13.32 19.77
CA THR A 9 -3.86 -12.17 20.56
C THR A 9 -3.07 -10.90 20.22
N GLU A 10 -1.75 -11.00 20.10
CA GLU A 10 -0.86 -9.89 19.79
C GLU A 10 -1.15 -9.27 18.42
N LEU A 11 -1.41 -10.11 17.40
CA LEU A 11 -1.75 -9.65 16.05
C LEU A 11 -3.09 -8.92 16.03
N TYR A 12 -4.07 -9.41 16.81
CA TYR A 12 -5.38 -8.78 16.92
C TYR A 12 -5.34 -7.50 17.78
N THR A 13 -4.42 -7.40 18.75
CA THR A 13 -4.15 -6.16 19.49
C THR A 13 -3.64 -5.08 18.53
N GLU A 14 -2.64 -5.38 17.70
CA GLU A 14 -2.14 -4.44 16.67
C GLU A 14 -3.22 -4.04 15.66
N LEU A 15 -4.03 -5.02 15.20
CA LEU A 15 -5.18 -4.75 14.34
C LEU A 15 -6.16 -3.76 14.97
N ASN A 16 -6.55 -3.99 16.24
CA ASN A 16 -7.51 -3.13 16.91
C ASN A 16 -6.93 -1.72 17.16
N PHE A 17 -5.67 -1.64 17.58
CA PHE A 17 -4.96 -0.37 17.72
C PHE A 17 -4.99 0.46 16.43
N LEU A 18 -4.62 -0.14 15.30
CA LEU A 18 -4.62 0.57 14.01
C LEU A 18 -6.03 0.91 13.53
N LYS A 19 -7.01 0.02 13.72
CA LYS A 19 -8.42 0.30 13.39
C LYS A 19 -8.95 1.50 14.14
N GLU A 20 -8.65 1.61 15.44
CA GLU A 20 -9.04 2.75 16.27
C GLU A 20 -8.43 4.05 15.75
N ARG A 21 -7.13 4.06 15.44
CA ARG A 21 -6.45 5.24 14.88
C ARG A 21 -7.00 5.67 13.52
N MET A 22 -7.53 4.73 12.73
CA MET A 22 -8.12 4.98 11.41
C MET A 22 -9.65 5.13 11.45
N ALA A 23 -10.27 5.09 12.64
CA ALA A 23 -11.72 5.11 12.83
C ALA A 23 -12.49 4.02 12.05
N ILE A 24 -11.85 2.87 11.78
CA ILE A 24 -12.46 1.76 11.05
C ILE A 24 -13.41 0.99 11.97
N LYS A 25 -14.70 1.01 11.63
CA LYS A 25 -15.75 0.30 12.34
C LYS A 25 -15.91 -1.13 11.81
N GLY A 26 -16.46 -2.00 12.66
CA GLY A 26 -16.74 -3.39 12.30
C GLY A 26 -15.63 -4.37 12.64
N GLN A 27 -15.92 -5.66 12.47
CA GLN A 27 -14.98 -6.74 12.74
C GLN A 27 -14.16 -7.06 11.49
N ILE A 28 -12.84 -7.12 11.64
CA ILE A 28 -11.93 -7.54 10.58
C ILE A 28 -11.36 -8.90 10.94
N LYS A 29 -11.38 -9.83 9.99
CA LYS A 29 -10.82 -11.17 10.10
C LYS A 29 -9.48 -11.22 9.38
N LEU A 30 -8.48 -11.77 10.06
CA LEU A 30 -7.18 -12.06 9.47
C LEU A 30 -7.15 -13.49 8.91
N HIS A 31 -6.67 -13.64 7.69
CA HIS A 31 -6.46 -14.92 7.03
C HIS A 31 -4.98 -15.10 6.68
N SER A 32 -4.41 -16.26 6.97
CA SER A 32 -3.11 -16.68 6.48
C SER A 32 -3.20 -17.33 5.10
N VAL A 33 -2.27 -16.96 4.21
CA VAL A 33 -2.03 -17.57 2.90
C VAL A 33 -0.57 -18.03 2.82
N LYS A 34 -0.33 -19.24 2.31
CA LYS A 34 1.03 -19.79 2.20
C LYS A 34 1.87 -19.01 1.17
N SER A 35 2.95 -18.36 1.62
CA SER A 35 3.92 -17.70 0.75
C SER A 35 5.18 -17.30 1.52
N GLU A 36 6.34 -17.48 0.91
CA GLU A 36 7.62 -17.02 1.46
C GLU A 36 7.83 -15.50 1.35
N VAL A 37 6.97 -14.81 0.59
CA VAL A 37 7.07 -13.36 0.38
C VAL A 37 6.16 -12.64 1.38
N PHE A 38 6.66 -11.57 1.99
CA PHE A 38 5.84 -10.69 2.82
C PHE A 38 4.82 -9.97 1.97
N ASN A 39 3.53 -10.23 2.20
CA ASN A 39 2.47 -9.60 1.44
C ASN A 39 1.15 -9.54 2.22
N GLY A 40 0.31 -8.60 1.80
CA GLY A 40 -1.07 -8.43 2.24
C GLY A 40 -2.03 -8.37 1.05
N SER A 41 -3.32 -8.56 1.31
CA SER A 41 -4.38 -8.12 0.40
C SER A 41 -5.73 -8.05 1.10
N VAL A 42 -6.53 -7.05 0.75
CA VAL A 42 -7.94 -6.96 1.12
C VAL A 42 -8.84 -7.62 0.06
N LYS A 43 -9.80 -8.45 0.51
CA LYS A 43 -10.85 -8.99 -0.38
C LYS A 43 -12.12 -8.16 -0.34
N ASN A 44 -12.50 -7.70 0.85
CA ASN A 44 -13.67 -6.89 1.16
C ASN A 44 -13.39 -6.08 2.45
N ASP A 45 -14.34 -5.26 2.87
CA ASP A 45 -14.30 -4.44 4.09
C ASP A 45 -14.07 -5.17 5.42
N SER A 46 -14.11 -6.51 5.44
CA SER A 46 -14.06 -7.31 6.68
C SER A 46 -12.96 -8.37 6.68
N THR A 47 -12.16 -8.49 5.61
CA THR A 47 -11.20 -9.58 5.44
C THR A 47 -9.87 -9.13 4.87
N ILE A 48 -8.81 -9.32 5.66
CA ILE A 48 -7.40 -9.13 5.26
C ILE A 48 -6.73 -10.50 5.16
N TYR A 49 -6.05 -10.72 4.04
CA TYR A 49 -5.18 -11.88 3.83
C TYR A 49 -3.73 -11.44 4.00
N LEU A 50 -2.98 -12.14 4.85
CA LEU A 50 -1.56 -11.94 5.10
C LEU A 50 -0.81 -13.24 4.81
N THR A 51 0.44 -13.13 4.40
CA THR A 51 1.25 -14.32 4.16
C THR A 51 1.72 -14.96 5.47
N ASP A 52 1.85 -16.29 5.50
CA ASP A 52 2.37 -17.02 6.66
C ASP A 52 3.79 -16.59 7.05
N SER A 53 4.64 -16.27 6.08
CA SER A 53 5.97 -15.69 6.33
C SER A 53 5.91 -14.38 7.10
N LEU A 54 4.99 -13.47 6.74
CA LEU A 54 4.78 -12.20 7.44
C LEU A 54 4.23 -12.40 8.86
N ILE A 55 3.27 -13.31 9.00
CA ILE A 55 2.68 -13.65 10.31
C ILE A 55 3.75 -14.24 11.23
N SER A 56 4.57 -15.14 10.70
CA SER A 56 5.62 -15.81 11.48
C SER A 56 6.76 -14.87 11.84
N SER A 57 7.04 -13.86 11.01
CA SER A 57 8.11 -12.89 11.30
C SER A 57 7.77 -11.92 12.43
N TYR A 58 6.48 -11.71 12.72
CA TYR A 58 6.01 -10.73 13.71
C TYR A 58 6.72 -10.83 15.06
N TYR A 59 6.95 -12.05 15.56
CA TYR A 59 7.56 -12.27 16.87
C TYR A 59 9.06 -11.93 16.93
N ASN A 60 9.72 -11.81 15.77
CA ASN A 60 11.12 -11.40 15.68
C ASN A 60 11.26 -9.94 15.25
N ASP A 61 10.43 -9.50 14.31
CA ASP A 61 10.37 -8.13 13.80
C ASP A 61 8.90 -7.79 13.48
N PRO A 62 8.21 -7.02 14.36
CA PRO A 62 6.82 -6.68 14.15
C PRO A 62 6.63 -5.57 13.12
N LEU A 63 7.68 -4.83 12.72
CA LEU A 63 7.54 -3.63 11.90
C LEU A 63 6.99 -3.92 10.49
N PRO A 64 7.46 -4.95 9.75
CA PRO A 64 6.88 -5.30 8.46
C PRO A 64 5.41 -5.69 8.56
N PHE A 65 5.03 -6.41 9.62
CA PHE A 65 3.64 -6.79 9.87
C PHE A 65 2.77 -5.55 10.12
N ARG A 66 3.18 -4.67 11.04
CA ARG A 66 2.47 -3.42 11.37
C ARG A 66 2.30 -2.52 10.15
N TYR A 67 3.35 -2.39 9.34
CA TYR A 67 3.33 -1.62 8.09
C TYR A 67 2.33 -2.18 7.08
N LEU A 68 2.41 -3.48 6.78
CA LEU A 68 1.54 -4.11 5.79
C LEU A 68 0.09 -4.20 6.30
N LEU A 69 -0.12 -4.47 7.59
CA LEU A 69 -1.45 -4.43 8.18
C LEU A 69 -2.07 -3.03 8.07
N GLY A 70 -1.32 -1.99 8.39
CA GLY A 70 -1.76 -0.60 8.21
C GLY A 70 -2.08 -0.28 6.75
N HIS A 71 -1.27 -0.76 5.81
CA HIS A 71 -1.50 -0.58 4.36
C HIS A 71 -2.85 -1.19 3.94
N GLU A 72 -3.12 -2.44 4.33
CA GLU A 72 -4.39 -3.09 4.01
C GLU A 72 -5.59 -2.42 4.71
N LEU A 73 -5.41 -1.91 5.94
CA LEU A 73 -6.46 -1.17 6.63
C LEU A 73 -6.80 0.17 5.95
N VAL A 74 -5.82 0.86 5.37
CA VAL A 74 -6.09 2.06 4.56
C VAL A 74 -6.95 1.70 3.35
N HIS A 75 -6.68 0.59 2.66
CA HIS A 75 -7.53 0.13 1.57
C HIS A 75 -8.97 -0.15 2.03
N ILE A 76 -9.17 -0.71 3.23
CA ILE A 76 -10.50 -0.86 3.82
C ILE A 76 -11.15 0.50 4.08
N ASN A 77 -10.43 1.42 4.72
CA ASN A 77 -10.95 2.72 5.12
C ASN A 77 -11.44 3.55 3.92
N TYR A 78 -10.74 3.46 2.79
CA TYR A 78 -11.08 4.21 1.57
C TYR A 78 -11.94 3.41 0.57
N GLY A 79 -12.31 2.17 0.88
CA GLY A 79 -13.13 1.35 -0.01
C GLY A 79 -12.38 0.84 -1.26
N ASP A 80 -11.06 0.71 -1.18
CA ASP A 80 -10.19 0.31 -2.29
C ASP A 80 -10.12 -1.21 -2.51
N PHE A 81 -11.11 -1.96 -2.05
CA PHE A 81 -11.15 -3.42 -2.17
C PHE A 81 -11.84 -3.93 -3.45
N GLY A 82 -11.57 -5.20 -3.81
CA GLY A 82 -12.27 -5.92 -4.87
C GLY A 82 -11.61 -5.86 -6.25
N LYS A 83 -12.43 -5.83 -7.32
CA LYS A 83 -11.95 -5.81 -8.72
C LYS A 83 -11.28 -4.48 -9.08
N ARG A 84 -11.36 -3.40 -8.28
CA ARG A 84 -10.76 -2.10 -8.61
C ARG A 84 -9.24 -2.18 -8.74
N ILE A 85 -8.49 -2.50 -7.68
CA ILE A 85 -7.02 -2.60 -7.74
C ILE A 85 -6.56 -3.74 -8.66
N ARG A 86 -7.14 -4.94 -8.50
CA ARG A 86 -6.76 -6.11 -9.31
C ARG A 86 -7.09 -5.97 -10.79
N SER A 87 -8.18 -5.30 -11.15
CA SER A 87 -8.45 -5.01 -12.56
C SER A 87 -7.41 -4.03 -13.09
N ILE A 88 -7.10 -2.94 -12.37
CA ILE A 88 -6.16 -1.90 -12.82
C ILE A 88 -4.74 -2.45 -13.07
N ALA A 89 -4.27 -3.42 -12.27
CA ALA A 89 -2.90 -3.93 -12.36
C ALA A 89 -2.67 -5.09 -13.36
N SER A 90 -3.71 -5.85 -13.75
CA SER A 90 -3.52 -7.21 -14.34
C SER A 90 -3.67 -7.34 -15.86
N LYS A 91 -3.81 -6.24 -16.64
CA LYS A 91 -3.83 -6.33 -18.12
C LYS A 91 -2.92 -5.31 -18.79
N THR A 92 -2.22 -5.75 -19.83
CA THR A 92 -1.41 -4.97 -20.77
C THR A 92 -2.19 -3.85 -21.49
N LEU A 93 -3.52 -3.76 -21.31
CA LEU A 93 -4.41 -2.85 -22.02
C LEU A 93 -4.87 -1.60 -21.24
N TYR A 94 -4.37 -1.32 -20.03
CA TYR A 94 -4.81 -0.13 -19.31
C TYR A 94 -4.14 1.15 -19.79
N SER A 95 -4.95 2.20 -19.92
CA SER A 95 -4.48 3.56 -20.19
C SER A 95 -3.58 4.06 -19.05
N ASN A 96 -2.66 4.96 -19.37
CA ASN A 96 -1.78 5.59 -18.37
C ASN A 96 -2.57 6.29 -17.25
N VAL A 97 -3.80 6.74 -17.51
CA VAL A 97 -4.70 7.32 -16.50
C VAL A 97 -5.05 6.30 -15.42
N LYS A 98 -5.40 5.07 -15.80
CA LYS A 98 -5.74 4.02 -14.81
C LYS A 98 -4.52 3.57 -14.01
N ARG A 99 -3.36 3.46 -14.64
CA ARG A 99 -2.10 3.16 -13.93
C ARG A 99 -1.72 4.25 -12.92
N ALA A 100 -1.91 5.53 -13.28
CA ALA A 100 -1.71 6.66 -12.37
C ALA A 100 -2.72 6.62 -11.21
N GLU A 101 -4.00 6.34 -11.48
CA GLU A 101 -5.03 6.18 -10.43
C GLU A 101 -4.66 5.05 -9.45
N SER A 102 -4.19 3.90 -9.96
CA SER A 102 -3.65 2.82 -9.12
C SER A 102 -2.48 3.28 -8.27
N LEU A 103 -1.53 3.99 -8.88
CA LEU A 103 -0.33 4.44 -8.19
C LEU A 103 -0.69 5.37 -7.04
N LEU A 104 -1.67 6.26 -7.21
CA LEU A 104 -2.18 7.12 -6.14
C LEU A 104 -2.86 6.33 -5.01
N ILE A 105 -3.66 5.32 -5.33
CA ILE A 105 -4.29 4.43 -4.32
C ILE A 105 -3.22 3.74 -3.48
N GLU A 106 -2.25 3.11 -4.13
CA GLU A 106 -1.18 2.36 -3.44
C GLU A 106 -0.26 3.29 -2.63
N THR A 107 0.12 4.44 -3.19
CA THR A 107 0.94 5.42 -2.45
C THR A 107 0.18 6.07 -1.29
N ARG A 108 -1.14 6.27 -1.39
CA ARG A 108 -1.99 6.67 -0.26
C ARG A 108 -1.95 5.62 0.84
N ALA A 109 -2.14 4.35 0.49
CA ALA A 109 -2.07 3.26 1.45
C ALA A 109 -0.73 3.20 2.18
N ASP A 110 0.38 3.32 1.44
CA ASP A 110 1.72 3.35 2.02
C ASP A 110 1.95 4.57 2.92
N MET A 111 1.59 5.78 2.46
CA MET A 111 1.78 7.04 3.20
C MET A 111 0.94 7.10 4.48
N LEU A 112 -0.34 6.75 4.39
CA LEU A 112 -1.22 6.76 5.56
C LEU A 112 -0.90 5.61 6.51
N SER A 113 -0.46 4.44 6.03
CA SER A 113 0.04 3.37 6.90
C SER A 113 1.25 3.83 7.71
N TYR A 114 2.22 4.48 7.05
CA TYR A 114 3.38 5.09 7.70
C TYR A 114 2.94 6.04 8.84
N LYS A 115 2.03 6.96 8.54
CA LYS A 115 1.53 7.96 9.48
C LYS A 115 0.75 7.34 10.64
N HIS A 116 -0.19 6.43 10.38
CA HIS A 116 -1.01 5.80 11.42
C HIS A 116 -0.23 4.82 12.30
N ASN A 117 0.88 4.28 11.81
CA ASN A 117 1.79 3.48 12.64
C ASN A 117 2.73 4.33 13.49
N ASP A 118 2.81 5.64 13.25
CA ASP A 118 3.73 6.58 13.92
C ASP A 118 5.19 6.12 13.80
N PHE A 119 5.55 5.65 12.62
CA PHE A 119 6.93 5.25 12.36
C PHE A 119 7.82 6.48 12.21
N SER A 120 9.03 6.38 12.74
CA SER A 120 10.11 7.25 12.29
C SER A 120 10.48 6.92 10.84
N PHE A 121 11.09 7.90 10.16
CA PHE A 121 11.63 7.67 8.82
C PHE A 121 12.64 6.50 8.77
N VAL A 122 13.42 6.30 9.84
CA VAL A 122 14.39 5.20 9.94
C VAL A 122 13.69 3.84 9.95
N GLU A 123 12.62 3.70 10.73
CA GLU A 123 11.83 2.46 10.83
C GLU A 123 11.16 2.13 9.49
N VAL A 124 10.45 3.09 8.88
CA VAL A 124 9.76 2.83 7.61
C VAL A 124 10.75 2.52 6.48
N LYS A 125 11.91 3.19 6.46
CA LYS A 125 13.00 2.87 5.52
C LYS A 125 13.54 1.46 5.74
N GLY A 126 13.67 1.03 7.00
CA GLY A 126 14.04 -0.34 7.36
C GLY A 126 13.04 -1.35 6.81
N VAL A 127 11.75 -1.15 7.08
CA VAL A 127 10.65 -1.99 6.56
C VAL A 127 10.66 -2.06 5.03
N LEU A 128 10.69 -0.92 4.35
CA LEU A 128 10.70 -0.85 2.89
C LEU A 128 11.94 -1.53 2.28
N THR A 129 13.07 -1.49 2.98
CA THR A 129 14.29 -2.20 2.58
C THR A 129 14.13 -3.72 2.74
N THR A 130 13.52 -4.18 3.83
CA THR A 130 13.18 -5.60 4.06
C THR A 130 12.22 -6.10 2.99
N LEU A 131 11.14 -5.36 2.71
CA LEU A 131 10.19 -5.70 1.65
C LEU A 131 10.84 -5.70 0.25
N LYS A 132 11.74 -4.75 -0.02
CA LYS A 132 12.48 -4.69 -1.29
C LYS A 132 13.38 -5.91 -1.51
N LYS A 133 14.03 -6.44 -0.48
CA LYS A 133 14.86 -7.67 -0.62
C LYS A 133 14.02 -8.88 -1.05
N ASN A 134 12.75 -8.91 -0.66
CA ASN A 134 11.80 -9.95 -1.04
C ASN A 134 11.20 -9.74 -2.45
N GLU A 135 11.35 -8.55 -3.04
CA GLU A 135 10.95 -8.26 -4.42
C GLU A 135 12.17 -8.31 -5.36
N LYS A 136 12.22 -9.26 -6.29
CA LYS A 136 13.33 -9.45 -7.27
C LYS A 136 13.56 -8.22 -8.19
N GLY A 137 14.20 -7.17 -7.68
CA GLY A 137 14.80 -6.08 -8.43
C GLY A 137 13.89 -5.40 -9.46
N LYS A 138 12.60 -5.19 -9.16
CA LYS A 138 11.69 -4.55 -10.12
C LYS A 138 12.12 -3.09 -10.35
N GLU A 139 12.44 -2.75 -11.59
CA GLU A 139 12.69 -1.36 -11.99
C GLU A 139 11.44 -0.48 -11.84
N LYS A 140 11.64 0.81 -11.52
CA LYS A 140 10.56 1.80 -11.33
C LYS A 140 9.60 1.87 -12.53
N SER A 141 10.12 1.77 -13.76
CA SER A 141 9.28 1.73 -14.97
C SER A 141 8.35 0.50 -15.01
N ARG A 142 8.84 -0.65 -14.53
CA ARG A 142 8.05 -1.89 -14.47
C ARG A 142 6.95 -1.80 -13.43
N THR A 143 7.22 -1.25 -12.24
CA THR A 143 6.20 -1.12 -11.20
C THR A 143 5.11 -0.12 -11.62
N TYR A 144 5.47 0.98 -12.27
CA TYR A 144 4.50 1.94 -12.81
C TYR A 144 3.60 1.35 -13.89
N LYS A 145 4.12 0.49 -14.76
CA LYS A 145 3.30 -0.26 -15.72
C LYS A 145 2.28 -1.18 -15.04
N GLN A 146 2.58 -1.62 -13.82
CA GLN A 146 1.70 -2.43 -12.98
C GLN A 146 0.79 -1.59 -12.07
N GLY A 147 0.95 -0.26 -12.05
CA GLY A 147 0.19 0.62 -11.16
C GLY A 147 0.67 0.61 -9.70
N TYR A 148 1.89 0.15 -9.44
CA TYR A 148 2.46 0.10 -8.09
C TYR A 148 3.66 1.06 -7.95
N PRO A 149 3.83 1.72 -6.80
CA PRO A 149 5.04 2.45 -6.50
C PRO A 149 6.20 1.48 -6.34
N SER A 150 7.40 1.92 -6.73
CA SER A 150 8.60 1.19 -6.34
C SER A 150 8.93 1.48 -4.88
N ARG A 151 9.52 0.52 -4.16
CA ARG A 151 9.98 0.76 -2.78
C ARG A 151 10.98 1.91 -2.67
N SER A 152 11.82 2.11 -3.69
CA SER A 152 12.73 3.27 -3.75
C SER A 152 11.98 4.61 -3.83
N LEU A 153 10.89 4.68 -4.59
CA LEU A 153 10.03 5.87 -4.63
C LEU A 153 9.42 6.12 -3.26
N LEU A 154 8.89 5.08 -2.59
CA LEU A 154 8.30 5.22 -1.26
C LEU A 154 9.30 5.79 -0.25
N ILE A 155 10.53 5.28 -0.24
CA ILE A 155 11.62 5.80 0.61
C ILE A 155 11.89 7.28 0.29
N GLU A 156 11.92 7.66 -0.98
CA GLU A 156 12.16 9.05 -1.39
C GLU A 156 11.02 9.98 -0.98
N VAL A 157 9.77 9.57 -1.15
CA VAL A 157 8.63 10.46 -0.87
C VAL A 157 8.33 10.55 0.62
N MET A 158 8.48 9.45 1.38
CA MET A 158 8.34 9.47 2.84
C MET A 158 9.48 10.23 3.54
N SER A 159 10.58 10.55 2.84
CA SER A 159 11.62 11.43 3.39
C SER A 159 11.35 12.92 3.14
N LYS A 160 10.35 13.25 2.31
CA LYS A 160 10.06 14.62 1.86
C LYS A 160 8.68 15.12 2.28
N PHE A 161 7.74 14.20 2.47
CA PHE A 161 6.34 14.49 2.74
C PHE A 161 5.88 13.74 3.98
N ASP A 162 5.16 14.44 4.85
CA ASP A 162 4.62 13.89 6.10
C ASP A 162 3.16 13.43 5.99
N ASP A 163 2.53 13.66 4.82
CA ASP A 163 1.14 13.29 4.58
C ASP A 163 0.85 13.09 3.07
N PHE A 164 -0.34 12.55 2.78
CA PHE A 164 -0.88 12.43 1.43
C PHE A 164 -1.52 13.77 0.98
N SER A 165 -0.71 14.82 0.87
CA SER A 165 -1.15 16.19 0.55
C SER A 165 -1.35 16.43 -0.96
N PRO A 166 -1.99 17.54 -1.36
CA PRO A 166 -2.07 17.94 -2.77
C PRO A 166 -0.71 18.02 -3.49
N GLU A 167 0.33 18.48 -2.79
CA GLU A 167 1.70 18.58 -3.30
C GLU A 167 2.34 17.20 -3.47
N PHE A 168 2.07 16.27 -2.54
CA PHE A 168 2.47 14.87 -2.67
C PHE A 168 1.85 14.24 -3.93
N ILE A 169 0.54 14.45 -4.14
CA ILE A 169 -0.18 13.92 -5.30
C ILE A 169 0.44 14.48 -6.60
N ASP A 170 0.67 15.79 -6.68
CA ASP A 170 1.31 16.41 -7.85
C ASP A 170 2.69 15.80 -8.13
N TYR A 171 3.48 15.59 -7.09
CA TYR A 171 4.82 15.00 -7.19
C TYR A 171 4.77 13.57 -7.78
N ILE A 172 3.89 12.72 -7.25
CA ILE A 172 3.72 11.34 -7.73
C ILE A 172 3.25 11.31 -9.19
N LEU A 173 2.27 12.15 -9.54
CA LEU A 173 1.70 12.19 -10.89
C LEU A 173 2.70 12.70 -11.93
N GLU A 174 3.47 13.74 -11.61
CA GLU A 174 4.49 14.26 -12.52
C GLU A 174 5.63 13.27 -12.71
N ASP A 175 6.10 12.63 -11.63
CA ASP A 175 7.11 11.58 -11.71
C ASP A 175 6.63 10.41 -12.58
N PHE A 176 5.39 9.95 -12.40
CA PHE A 176 4.77 8.94 -13.25
C PHE A 176 4.73 9.36 -14.73
N CYS A 177 4.24 10.57 -15.01
CA CYS A 177 4.11 11.08 -16.38
C CYS A 177 5.45 11.18 -17.10
N THR A 178 6.50 11.55 -16.37
CA THR A 178 7.87 11.68 -16.88
C THR A 178 8.49 10.31 -17.14
N PHE A 179 8.41 9.37 -16.18
CA PHE A 179 8.97 8.02 -16.37
C PHE A 179 8.23 7.21 -17.45
N GLN A 180 6.91 7.38 -17.60
CA GLN A 180 6.12 6.68 -18.62
C GLN A 180 6.06 7.41 -19.97
N LYS A 181 6.71 8.58 -20.11
CA LYS A 181 6.73 9.40 -21.33
C LYS A 181 5.32 9.68 -21.87
N VAL A 182 4.43 10.09 -20.98
CA VAL A 182 3.01 10.28 -21.28
C VAL A 182 2.81 11.53 -22.15
N SER A 183 1.94 11.44 -23.17
CA SER A 183 1.62 12.57 -24.06
C SER A 183 0.92 13.71 -23.32
N LYS A 184 1.07 14.95 -23.81
CA LYS A 184 0.47 16.16 -23.20
C LYS A 184 -1.03 16.03 -22.94
N THR A 185 -1.79 15.51 -23.89
CA THR A 185 -3.24 15.28 -23.75
C THR A 185 -3.56 14.29 -22.63
N THR A 186 -2.75 13.26 -22.47
CA THR A 186 -2.95 12.26 -21.41
C THR A 186 -2.49 12.78 -20.05
N ARG A 187 -1.43 13.60 -20.02
CA ARG A 187 -0.96 14.30 -18.80
C ARG A 187 -2.08 15.15 -18.18
N LYS A 188 -2.83 15.91 -18.99
CA LYS A 188 -3.98 16.67 -18.50
C LYS A 188 -5.02 15.76 -17.82
N LYS A 189 -5.40 14.65 -18.45
CA LYS A 189 -6.33 13.69 -17.84
C LYS A 189 -5.80 13.04 -16.56
N ILE A 190 -4.48 12.93 -16.42
CA ILE A 190 -3.84 12.43 -15.20
C ILE A 190 -3.86 13.51 -14.11
N SER A 191 -3.56 14.78 -14.42
CA SER A 191 -3.63 15.86 -13.42
C SER A 191 -5.05 16.02 -12.86
N ASP A 192 -6.08 15.80 -13.69
CA ASP A 192 -7.48 15.83 -13.25
C ASP A 192 -7.81 14.72 -12.22
N LEU A 193 -6.96 13.69 -12.05
CA LEU A 193 -7.14 12.70 -10.98
C LEU A 193 -7.01 13.31 -9.58
N LYS A 194 -6.23 14.39 -9.44
CA LYS A 194 -5.99 15.06 -8.16
C LYS A 194 -7.30 15.41 -7.44
N GLU A 195 -8.30 15.88 -8.19
CA GLU A 195 -9.62 16.26 -7.66
C GLU A 195 -10.39 15.10 -7.02
N LYS A 196 -10.02 13.84 -7.29
CA LYS A 196 -10.65 12.67 -6.67
C LYS A 196 -10.01 12.27 -5.33
N PHE A 197 -8.84 12.81 -5.03
CA PHE A 197 -7.99 12.40 -3.91
C PHE A 197 -7.77 13.53 -2.88
N ILE A 198 -8.33 14.72 -3.14
CA ILE A 198 -8.46 15.86 -2.22
C ILE A 198 -9.90 15.90 -1.75
#